data_AF-A0A021XDN5-F1
#
_entry.id   AF-A0A021XDN5-F1
#
_cell.length_a   1.000
_cell.length_b   1.000
_cell.length_c   1.000
_cell.angle_alpha   90.00
_cell.angle_beta   90.00
_cell.angle_gamma   90.00
#
_symmetry.space_group_name_H-M   'P 1'
#
loop_
_entity.id
_entity.type
_entity.pdbx_description
1 polymer ?
#
loop_
_entity_poly.entity_id
_entity_poly.type
_entity_poly.pdbx_seq_one_letter_code
_entity_poly.pdbx_strand_id
1 'polypeptide(L)'
;MPSRPRPFFRFPAVLTAFAMLSATLPALAQEGEAPVPPALTDESVVGVMTRAVDEVIRPGYRRFQASAGMLAETTAAFCKAPSEGSRTAVDDAFRQAVADWGRIEIVRIGPVIDDNRFERILFYPDRKSTGLKQVQALLQKADEADTNAAAMAGKSVAIQGFGALEFALYGTGAETLMQAPNGFRCRYAAAVARHIETTAGQLVAAWDAPGGVQQDWKHPGPQNPVFRTGKEAVTALLGILVHGAEAVRDQRIETFYRNGGTARPKSAVFWRSGNTWTSINANIEGLQALFDTSGMADLIDPNFMSIAGNIDFVLKSLHRVAPTIDPDIEKAVSTPEEQEKIAFLLVNTRDLILRLNTEYGGAIGLGAGFSFADGD
;
A
#
# COMPACT_ATOMS: atom_id res chain seq x y z
N MET A 1 65.21 53.19 32.07
CA MET A 1 66.04 54.42 31.93
C MET A 1 65.64 55.14 30.63
N PRO A 2 65.74 56.47 30.61
CA PRO A 2 64.82 57.44 29.97
C PRO A 2 65.14 57.61 28.47
N SER A 3 64.43 58.35 27.62
CA SER A 3 63.98 59.75 27.74
C SER A 3 63.20 60.17 26.48
N ARG A 4 62.14 60.95 26.68
CA ARG A 4 61.50 61.91 25.74
C ARG A 4 62.53 62.79 25.00
N PRO A 5 62.26 63.41 23.81
CA PRO A 5 61.17 64.40 23.66
C PRO A 5 60.47 64.58 22.28
N ARG A 6 59.36 65.31 22.37
CA ARG A 6 58.51 65.99 21.36
C ARG A 6 59.32 67.03 20.52
N PRO A 7 58.90 67.52 19.32
CA PRO A 7 57.61 68.21 19.15
C PRO A 7 56.88 68.21 17.80
N PHE A 8 55.63 68.64 17.95
CA PHE A 8 54.63 69.14 17.01
C PHE A 8 55.16 69.87 15.77
N PHE A 9 54.60 69.49 14.61
CA PHE A 9 54.27 70.41 13.53
C PHE A 9 52.82 70.18 13.11
N ARG A 10 52.03 71.26 13.15
CA ARG A 10 50.67 71.39 12.61
C ARG A 10 50.78 71.74 11.12
N PHE A 11 49.96 71.14 10.27
CA PHE A 11 49.41 71.74 9.03
C PHE A 11 48.24 70.86 8.52
N PRO A 12 47.34 71.38 7.66
CA PRO A 12 45.93 71.54 7.97
C PRO A 12 45.05 70.39 7.47
N ALA A 13 43.86 70.30 8.07
CA ALA A 13 42.78 69.44 7.64
C ALA A 13 42.27 69.86 6.25
N VAL A 14 42.31 68.94 5.28
CA VAL A 14 41.47 68.97 4.09
C VAL A 14 40.40 67.90 4.29
N LEU A 15 39.21 68.36 4.68
CA LEU A 15 37.98 67.59 4.61
C LEU A 15 37.66 67.33 3.13
N THR A 16 37.66 66.06 2.73
CA THR A 16 36.96 65.62 1.52
C THR A 16 35.96 64.57 1.96
N ALA A 17 34.74 65.02 2.26
CA ALA A 17 33.60 64.16 2.52
C ALA A 17 33.10 63.62 1.17
N PHE A 18 33.39 62.35 0.88
CA PHE A 18 32.75 61.64 -0.22
C PHE A 18 31.37 61.19 0.25
N ALA A 19 30.35 62.01 0.02
CA ALA A 19 28.96 61.62 0.22
C ALA A 19 28.56 60.67 -0.91
N MET A 20 28.63 59.36 -0.66
CA MET A 20 27.95 58.39 -1.52
C MET A 20 26.45 58.51 -1.26
N LEU A 21 25.72 59.13 -2.19
CA LEU A 21 24.26 59.00 -2.25
C LEU A 21 23.94 57.56 -2.68
N SER A 22 23.62 56.71 -1.70
CA SER A 22 22.97 55.43 -1.95
C SER A 22 21.52 55.70 -2.34
N ALA A 23 21.23 55.74 -3.65
CA ALA A 23 19.86 55.73 -4.13
C ALA A 23 19.26 54.35 -3.86
N THR A 24 18.48 54.21 -2.79
CA THR A 24 17.63 53.05 -2.53
C THR A 24 16.48 53.07 -3.55
N LEU A 25 16.66 52.37 -4.67
CA LEU A 25 15.55 52.02 -5.54
C LEU A 25 14.62 51.07 -4.76
N PRO A 26 13.30 51.31 -4.71
CA PRO A 26 12.38 50.33 -4.17
C PRO A 26 12.44 49.09 -5.05
N ALA A 27 12.93 47.98 -4.49
CA ALA A 27 12.76 46.67 -5.10
C ALA A 27 11.27 46.37 -5.13
N LEU A 28 10.64 46.54 -6.29
CA LEU A 28 9.34 45.94 -6.56
C LEU A 28 9.56 44.43 -6.51
N ALA A 29 9.18 43.81 -5.40
CA ALA A 29 8.99 42.37 -5.34
C ALA A 29 7.93 42.04 -6.38
N GLN A 30 8.37 41.46 -7.49
CA GLN A 30 7.49 40.84 -8.45
C GLN A 30 6.92 39.62 -7.73
N GLU A 31 5.78 39.77 -7.05
CA GLU A 31 4.93 38.63 -6.70
C GLU A 31 4.59 37.97 -8.04
N GLY A 32 5.39 36.98 -8.44
CA GLY A 32 5.03 36.13 -9.56
C GLY A 32 3.66 35.56 -9.23
N GLU A 33 2.69 35.78 -10.10
CA GLU A 33 1.38 35.12 -10.01
C GLU A 33 1.65 33.64 -9.75
N ALA A 34 1.09 33.14 -8.64
CA ALA A 34 1.15 31.73 -8.35
C ALA A 34 0.63 30.99 -9.59
N PRO A 35 1.41 30.06 -10.17
CA PRO A 35 1.01 29.38 -11.40
C PRO A 35 -0.36 28.76 -11.19
N VAL A 36 -1.33 29.15 -12.02
CA VAL A 36 -2.67 28.58 -11.99
C VAL A 36 -2.54 27.17 -12.53
N PRO A 37 -2.85 26.10 -11.75
CA PRO A 37 -2.81 24.75 -12.26
C PRO A 37 -3.74 24.63 -13.48
N PRO A 38 -3.39 23.86 -14.51
CA PRO A 38 -4.28 23.61 -15.62
C PRO A 38 -5.60 23.05 -15.07
N ALA A 39 -6.72 23.53 -15.62
CA ALA A 39 -8.02 23.05 -15.18
C ALA A 39 -8.12 21.55 -15.45
N LEU A 40 -8.34 20.74 -14.40
CA LEU A 40 -8.79 19.36 -14.55
C LEU A 40 -10.04 19.36 -15.44
N THR A 41 -9.93 18.80 -16.64
CA THR A 41 -11.08 18.64 -17.53
C THR A 41 -11.73 17.29 -17.25
N ASP A 42 -13.05 17.21 -17.40
CA ASP A 42 -13.74 15.93 -17.26
C ASP A 42 -13.21 14.89 -18.26
N GLU A 43 -12.75 15.32 -19.44
CA GLU A 43 -12.13 14.45 -20.45
C GLU A 43 -10.81 13.82 -19.98
N SER A 44 -9.89 14.62 -19.39
CA SER A 44 -8.62 14.07 -18.91
C SER A 44 -8.82 13.12 -17.73
N VAL A 45 -9.76 13.44 -16.84
CA VAL A 45 -10.14 12.56 -15.73
C VAL A 45 -10.75 11.25 -16.24
N VAL A 46 -11.69 11.30 -17.19
CA VAL A 46 -12.29 10.09 -17.79
C VAL A 46 -11.22 9.15 -18.35
N GLY A 47 -10.22 9.70 -19.04
CA GLY A 47 -9.09 8.93 -19.56
C GLY A 47 -8.30 8.20 -18.46
N VAL A 48 -7.94 8.92 -17.39
CA VAL A 48 -7.21 8.37 -16.24
C VAL A 48 -8.02 7.31 -15.50
N MET A 49 -9.29 7.60 -15.21
CA MET A 49 -10.18 6.66 -14.54
C MET A 49 -10.41 5.39 -15.38
N THR A 50 -10.51 5.54 -16.70
CA THR A 50 -10.63 4.39 -17.62
C THR A 50 -9.42 3.48 -17.55
N ARG A 51 -8.20 4.02 -17.63
CA ARG A 51 -6.98 3.21 -17.49
C ARG A 51 -6.85 2.62 -16.10
N ALA A 52 -7.14 3.37 -15.04
CA ALA A 52 -7.14 2.84 -13.68
C ALA A 52 -8.06 1.61 -13.55
N VAL A 53 -9.28 1.69 -14.08
CA VAL A 53 -10.23 0.58 -14.01
C VAL A 53 -9.84 -0.59 -14.92
N ASP A 54 -9.53 -0.33 -16.20
CA ASP A 54 -9.37 -1.38 -17.21
C ASP A 54 -7.98 -1.99 -17.24
N GLU A 55 -6.95 -1.27 -16.82
CA GLU A 55 -5.55 -1.72 -16.92
C GLU A 55 -4.96 -2.08 -15.55
N VAL A 56 -5.51 -1.56 -14.45
CA VAL A 56 -5.01 -1.82 -13.09
C VAL A 56 -5.99 -2.64 -12.26
N ILE A 57 -7.18 -2.10 -12.00
CA ILE A 57 -8.10 -2.67 -11.00
C ILE A 57 -8.69 -4.00 -11.46
N ARG A 58 -9.34 -4.03 -12.64
CA ARG A 58 -9.96 -5.25 -13.17
C ARG A 58 -8.91 -6.33 -13.45
N PRO A 59 -7.76 -6.05 -14.12
CA PRO A 59 -6.71 -7.06 -14.29
C PRO A 59 -6.11 -7.52 -12.95
N GLY A 60 -5.98 -6.63 -11.97
CA GLY A 60 -5.50 -6.96 -10.62
C GLY A 60 -6.37 -8.00 -9.94
N TYR A 61 -7.69 -7.77 -9.88
CA TYR A 61 -8.62 -8.74 -9.29
C TYR A 61 -8.68 -10.06 -10.07
N ARG A 62 -8.58 -10.04 -11.40
CA ARG A 62 -8.52 -11.27 -12.22
C ARG A 62 -7.25 -12.08 -11.98
N ARG A 63 -6.09 -11.43 -11.89
CA ARG A 63 -4.83 -12.10 -11.51
C ARG A 63 -4.94 -12.73 -10.13
N PHE A 64 -5.48 -11.97 -9.17
CA PHE A 64 -5.73 -12.50 -7.83
C PHE A 64 -6.69 -13.70 -7.86
N GLN A 65 -7.82 -13.63 -8.57
CA GLN A 65 -8.73 -14.77 -8.71
C GLN A 65 -8.02 -16.01 -9.28
N ALA A 66 -7.22 -15.85 -10.34
CA ALA A 66 -6.49 -16.96 -10.95
C ALA A 66 -5.49 -17.61 -9.97
N SER A 67 -4.69 -16.80 -9.27
CA SER A 67 -3.75 -17.30 -8.26
C SER A 67 -4.44 -17.95 -7.06
N ALA A 68 -5.60 -17.42 -6.63
CA ALA A 68 -6.41 -18.00 -5.57
C ALA A 68 -7.02 -19.35 -5.98
N GLY A 69 -7.44 -19.49 -7.25
CA GLY A 69 -7.88 -20.77 -7.82
C GLY A 69 -6.76 -21.80 -7.83
N MET A 70 -5.56 -21.41 -8.28
CA MET A 70 -4.38 -22.28 -8.24
C MET A 70 -4.03 -22.72 -6.80
N LEU A 71 -4.11 -21.80 -5.84
CA LEU A 71 -3.91 -22.11 -4.42
C LEU A 71 -4.96 -23.09 -3.91
N ALA A 72 -6.24 -22.91 -4.26
CA ALA A 72 -7.32 -23.82 -3.87
C ALA A 72 -7.13 -25.24 -4.44
N GLU A 73 -6.79 -25.34 -5.73
CA GLU A 73 -6.54 -26.62 -6.41
C GLU A 73 -5.31 -27.33 -5.83
N THR A 74 -4.20 -26.60 -5.67
CA THR A 74 -2.95 -27.16 -5.17
C THR A 74 -3.07 -27.59 -3.71
N THR A 75 -3.77 -26.81 -2.87
CA THR A 75 -4.06 -27.21 -1.47
C THR A 75 -4.92 -28.46 -1.42
N ALA A 76 -5.95 -28.56 -2.26
CA ALA A 76 -6.79 -29.76 -2.33
C ALA A 76 -6.03 -31.00 -2.82
N ALA A 77 -5.13 -30.84 -3.80
CA ALA A 77 -4.27 -31.92 -4.28
C ALA A 77 -3.28 -32.37 -3.20
N PHE A 78 -2.62 -31.43 -2.52
CA PHE A 78 -1.74 -31.70 -1.38
C PHE A 78 -2.48 -32.46 -0.28
N CYS A 79 -3.71 -32.06 0.05
CA CYS A 79 -4.49 -32.76 1.08
C CYS A 79 -4.80 -34.21 0.73
N LYS A 80 -5.02 -34.53 -0.56
CA LYS A 80 -5.30 -35.90 -1.00
C LYS A 80 -4.06 -36.78 -0.98
N ALA A 81 -2.91 -36.24 -1.37
CA ALA A 81 -1.65 -36.97 -1.48
C ALA A 81 -0.46 -36.12 -1.01
N PRO A 82 -0.28 -35.96 0.32
CA PRO A 82 0.84 -35.20 0.87
C PRO A 82 2.18 -35.81 0.47
N SER A 83 3.06 -34.96 -0.03
CA SER A 83 4.45 -35.25 -0.41
C SER A 83 5.25 -33.95 -0.38
N GLU A 84 6.57 -34.04 -0.32
CA GLU A 84 7.43 -32.85 -0.37
C GLU A 84 7.17 -32.03 -1.64
N GLY A 85 7.03 -32.67 -2.81
CA GLY A 85 6.72 -32.00 -4.06
C GLY A 85 5.38 -31.25 -4.03
N SER A 86 4.33 -31.89 -3.53
CA SER A 86 3.02 -31.21 -3.37
C SER A 86 3.04 -30.12 -2.28
N ARG A 87 3.91 -30.23 -1.28
CA ARG A 87 4.10 -29.20 -0.27
C ARG A 87 4.75 -27.96 -0.87
N THR A 88 5.84 -28.12 -1.63
CA THR A 88 6.47 -27.03 -2.38
C THR A 88 5.49 -26.34 -3.31
N ALA A 89 4.63 -27.11 -4.01
CA ALA A 89 3.60 -26.55 -4.87
C ALA A 89 2.60 -25.67 -4.09
N VAL A 90 2.18 -26.09 -2.89
CA VAL A 90 1.33 -25.25 -2.01
C VAL A 90 2.06 -23.98 -1.58
N ASP A 91 3.34 -24.09 -1.21
CA ASP A 91 4.14 -22.94 -0.76
C ASP A 91 4.31 -21.91 -1.89
N ASP A 92 4.53 -22.36 -3.13
CA ASP A 92 4.61 -21.50 -4.31
C ASP A 92 3.27 -20.85 -4.66
N ALA A 93 2.17 -21.62 -4.64
CA ALA A 93 0.83 -21.10 -4.90
C ALA A 93 0.38 -20.11 -3.82
N PHE A 94 0.73 -20.35 -2.56
CA PHE A 94 0.42 -19.44 -1.44
C PHE A 94 1.17 -18.13 -1.60
N ARG A 95 2.47 -18.18 -1.88
CA ARG A 95 3.30 -16.99 -2.15
C ARG A 95 2.77 -16.17 -3.32
N GLN A 96 2.38 -16.82 -4.41
CA GLN A 96 1.83 -16.14 -5.58
C GLN A 96 0.49 -15.46 -5.28
N ALA A 97 -0.42 -16.15 -4.57
CA ALA A 97 -1.71 -15.57 -4.19
C ALA A 97 -1.57 -14.40 -3.21
N VAL A 98 -0.61 -14.47 -2.27
CA VAL A 98 -0.25 -13.34 -1.39
C VAL A 98 0.25 -12.15 -2.20
N ALA A 99 1.13 -12.38 -3.19
CA ALA A 99 1.65 -11.33 -4.04
C ALA A 99 0.54 -10.69 -4.90
N ASP A 100 -0.32 -11.49 -5.54
CA ASP A 100 -1.37 -10.95 -6.40
C ASP A 100 -2.49 -10.26 -5.62
N TRP A 101 -2.83 -10.74 -4.42
CA TRP A 101 -3.67 -9.98 -3.50
C TRP A 101 -3.00 -8.67 -3.09
N GLY A 102 -1.75 -8.71 -2.63
CA GLY A 102 -1.02 -7.53 -2.18
C GLY A 102 -0.96 -6.41 -3.22
N ARG A 103 -0.84 -6.76 -4.51
CA ARG A 103 -0.87 -5.79 -5.62
C ARG A 103 -2.18 -5.03 -5.75
N ILE A 104 -3.33 -5.69 -5.51
CA ILE A 104 -4.65 -5.07 -5.64
C ILE A 104 -5.26 -4.63 -4.29
N GLU A 105 -4.68 -5.06 -3.17
CA GLU A 105 -5.08 -4.72 -1.80
C GLU A 105 -5.06 -3.20 -1.54
N ILE A 106 -4.32 -2.43 -2.34
CA ILE A 106 -4.32 -0.98 -2.27
C ILE A 106 -5.73 -0.40 -2.51
N VAL A 107 -6.57 -1.07 -3.29
CA VAL A 107 -7.96 -0.68 -3.54
C VAL A 107 -8.77 -1.08 -2.32
N ARG A 108 -9.17 -0.07 -1.52
CA ARG A 108 -9.96 -0.22 -0.29
C ARG A 108 -11.29 0.51 -0.34
N ILE A 109 -11.82 0.71 -1.55
CA ILE A 109 -13.11 1.32 -1.83
C ILE A 109 -13.85 0.53 -2.91
N GLY A 110 -15.16 0.76 -3.06
CA GLY A 110 -15.99 0.04 -4.03
C GLY A 110 -16.32 -1.40 -3.59
N PRO A 111 -16.45 -2.37 -4.51
CA PRO A 111 -16.98 -3.70 -4.19
C PRO A 111 -16.19 -4.50 -3.15
N VAL A 112 -14.96 -4.10 -2.83
CA VAL A 112 -14.10 -4.77 -1.87
C VAL A 112 -14.55 -4.56 -0.42
N ILE A 113 -15.24 -3.46 -0.12
CA ILE A 113 -15.75 -3.18 1.24
C ILE A 113 -17.14 -3.80 1.47
N ASP A 114 -17.92 -4.01 0.42
CA ASP A 114 -19.20 -4.70 0.50
C ASP A 114 -19.02 -6.09 1.09
N ASP A 115 -19.98 -6.52 1.92
CA ASP A 115 -19.96 -7.82 2.56
C ASP A 115 -18.57 -8.15 3.16
N ASN A 116 -17.88 -7.18 3.77
CA ASN A 116 -16.53 -7.30 4.34
C ASN A 116 -15.55 -8.14 3.48
N ARG A 117 -15.60 -8.05 2.14
CA ARG A 117 -14.79 -8.92 1.27
C ARG A 117 -13.30 -8.71 1.51
N PHE A 118 -12.89 -7.47 1.79
CA PHE A 118 -11.53 -7.12 2.17
C PHE A 118 -11.04 -7.93 3.38
N GLU A 119 -11.77 -7.89 4.49
CA GLU A 119 -11.40 -8.60 5.72
C GLU A 119 -11.58 -10.12 5.58
N ARG A 120 -12.52 -10.59 4.75
CA ARG A 120 -12.70 -12.01 4.44
C ARG A 120 -11.54 -12.60 3.66
N ILE A 121 -10.85 -11.79 2.85
CA ILE A 121 -9.59 -12.19 2.21
C ILE A 121 -8.44 -12.10 3.21
N LEU A 122 -8.33 -11.00 3.95
CA LEU A 122 -7.25 -10.80 4.92
C LEU A 122 -7.71 -9.96 6.12
N PHE A 123 -8.06 -10.62 7.22
CA PHE A 123 -8.31 -9.98 8.50
C PHE A 123 -6.99 -9.60 9.19
N TYR A 124 -6.54 -8.37 8.98
CA TYR A 124 -5.30 -7.85 9.54
C TYR A 124 -5.37 -6.32 9.73
N PRO A 125 -4.79 -5.75 10.80
CA PRO A 125 -4.02 -6.41 11.86
C PRO A 125 -4.89 -7.06 12.94
N ASP A 126 -4.57 -8.30 13.32
CA ASP A 126 -5.21 -8.99 14.46
C ASP A 126 -4.53 -8.64 15.79
N ARG A 127 -4.61 -7.36 16.18
CA ARG A 127 -3.86 -6.78 17.32
C ARG A 127 -4.07 -7.51 18.66
N LYS A 128 -5.23 -8.15 18.85
CA LYS A 128 -5.60 -8.89 20.06
C LYS A 128 -5.52 -10.42 19.88
N SER A 129 -5.01 -10.87 18.72
CA SER A 129 -4.94 -12.27 18.30
C SER A 129 -6.30 -12.99 18.39
N THR A 130 -7.37 -12.25 18.16
CA THR A 130 -8.75 -12.75 18.27
C THR A 130 -9.08 -13.72 17.15
N GLY A 131 -8.65 -13.45 15.92
CA GLY A 131 -8.82 -14.38 14.80
C GLY A 131 -7.96 -15.61 14.98
N LEU A 132 -6.69 -15.44 15.34
CA LEU A 132 -5.78 -16.56 15.62
C LEU A 132 -6.34 -17.52 16.69
N LYS A 133 -6.87 -16.98 17.79
CA LYS A 133 -7.48 -17.78 18.86
C LYS A 133 -8.71 -18.56 18.36
N GLN A 134 -9.53 -17.96 17.50
CA GLN A 134 -10.68 -18.65 16.93
C GLN A 134 -10.25 -19.78 15.98
N VAL A 135 -9.26 -19.57 15.12
CA VAL A 135 -8.70 -20.61 14.25
C VAL A 135 -8.12 -21.77 15.06
N GLN A 136 -7.37 -21.46 16.12
CA GLN A 136 -6.83 -22.48 17.02
C GLN A 136 -7.94 -23.29 17.71
N ALA A 137 -8.96 -22.63 18.24
CA ALA A 137 -10.10 -23.29 18.87
C ALA A 137 -10.87 -24.18 17.88
N LEU A 138 -11.07 -23.70 16.64
CA LEU A 138 -11.70 -24.45 15.56
C LEU A 138 -10.92 -25.73 15.23
N LEU A 139 -9.60 -25.61 15.06
CA LEU A 139 -8.74 -26.77 14.76
C LEU A 139 -8.71 -27.81 15.89
N GLN A 140 -8.87 -27.37 17.14
CA GLN A 140 -8.98 -28.28 18.29
C GLN A 140 -10.36 -28.94 18.39
N LYS A 141 -11.44 -28.20 18.10
CA LYS A 141 -12.81 -28.72 18.12
C LYS A 141 -13.06 -29.73 16.99
N ALA A 142 -12.47 -29.49 15.82
CA ALA A 142 -12.57 -30.33 14.63
C ALA A 142 -14.03 -30.60 14.18
N ASP A 143 -14.88 -29.58 14.18
CA ASP A 143 -16.27 -29.69 13.76
C ASP A 143 -16.37 -29.81 12.23
N GLU A 144 -16.91 -30.91 11.71
CA GLU A 144 -16.93 -31.19 10.25
C GLU A 144 -17.61 -30.08 9.42
N ALA A 145 -18.52 -29.29 10.01
CA ALA A 145 -19.11 -28.13 9.36
C ALA A 145 -18.06 -27.08 8.95
N ASP A 146 -16.90 -27.04 9.62
CA ASP A 146 -15.73 -26.19 9.33
C ASP A 146 -14.89 -26.67 8.14
N THR A 147 -15.21 -27.78 7.51
CA THR A 147 -14.50 -28.24 6.30
C THR A 147 -15.26 -27.99 5.00
N ASN A 148 -16.42 -27.33 5.07
CA ASN A 148 -17.22 -26.99 3.90
C ASN A 148 -16.96 -25.55 3.44
N ALA A 149 -16.36 -25.38 2.26
CA ALA A 149 -16.09 -24.08 1.65
C ALA A 149 -17.36 -23.23 1.44
N ALA A 150 -18.48 -23.84 1.05
CA ALA A 150 -19.73 -23.12 0.83
C ALA A 150 -20.34 -22.56 2.14
N ALA A 151 -20.02 -23.18 3.28
CA ALA A 151 -20.48 -22.72 4.58
C ALA A 151 -19.61 -21.58 5.15
N MET A 152 -18.45 -21.27 4.57
CA MET A 152 -17.51 -20.27 5.11
C MET A 152 -18.07 -18.84 5.08
N ALA A 153 -18.88 -18.50 4.09
CA ALA A 153 -19.44 -17.16 3.95
C ALA A 153 -20.28 -16.73 5.16
N GLY A 154 -20.95 -17.68 5.81
CA GLY A 154 -21.78 -17.47 7.01
C GLY A 154 -21.00 -17.52 8.33
N LYS A 155 -19.68 -17.68 8.30
CA LYS A 155 -18.83 -17.79 9.49
C LYS A 155 -18.14 -16.48 9.83
N SER A 156 -17.54 -16.44 11.01
CA SER A 156 -16.68 -15.34 11.43
C SER A 156 -15.61 -15.06 10.37
N VAL A 157 -15.44 -13.78 10.03
CA VAL A 157 -14.38 -13.30 9.13
C VAL A 157 -12.99 -13.70 9.63
N ALA A 158 -12.83 -13.88 10.95
CA ALA A 158 -11.56 -14.15 11.58
C ALA A 158 -11.09 -15.61 11.47
N ILE A 159 -11.96 -16.54 10.99
CA ILE A 159 -11.61 -17.96 10.77
C ILE A 159 -11.55 -18.35 9.29
N GLN A 160 -11.46 -17.36 8.42
CA GLN A 160 -11.33 -17.51 6.97
C GLN A 160 -10.21 -16.59 6.46
N GLY A 161 -10.01 -16.58 5.14
CA GLY A 161 -8.98 -15.76 4.53
C GLY A 161 -7.56 -16.25 4.77
N PHE A 162 -6.60 -15.46 4.29
CA PHE A 162 -5.19 -15.82 4.29
C PHE A 162 -4.60 -16.04 5.69
N GLY A 163 -5.04 -15.28 6.70
CA GLY A 163 -4.54 -15.47 8.07
C GLY A 163 -4.89 -16.85 8.66
N ALA A 164 -6.12 -17.30 8.41
CA ALA A 164 -6.57 -18.62 8.80
C ALA A 164 -5.86 -19.73 8.00
N LEU A 165 -5.76 -19.55 6.68
CA LEU A 165 -5.05 -20.48 5.80
C LEU A 165 -3.57 -20.60 6.18
N GLU A 166 -2.90 -19.49 6.45
CA GLU A 166 -1.50 -19.49 6.87
C GLU A 166 -1.34 -20.26 8.18
N PHE A 167 -2.18 -20.01 9.17
CA PHE A 167 -2.08 -20.76 10.42
C PHE A 167 -2.31 -22.25 10.19
N ALA A 168 -3.28 -22.63 9.36
CA ALA A 168 -3.53 -24.03 9.03
C ALA A 168 -2.33 -24.68 8.30
N LEU A 169 -1.66 -23.97 7.39
CA LEU A 169 -0.55 -24.52 6.59
C LEU A 169 0.83 -24.43 7.26
N TYR A 170 1.06 -23.46 8.14
CA TYR A 170 2.40 -23.12 8.68
C TYR A 170 2.43 -22.93 10.19
N GLY A 171 1.28 -22.85 10.86
CA GLY A 171 1.20 -22.71 12.32
C GLY A 171 1.52 -24.00 13.06
N THR A 172 1.60 -23.92 14.39
CA THR A 172 1.76 -25.08 15.27
C THR A 172 0.76 -26.19 14.92
N GLY A 173 1.24 -27.44 14.78
CA GLY A 173 0.45 -28.59 14.33
C GLY A 173 0.46 -28.82 12.82
N ALA A 174 1.13 -27.98 12.02
CA ALA A 174 1.20 -28.13 10.56
C ALA A 174 1.96 -29.39 10.13
N GLU A 175 2.86 -29.92 10.96
CA GLU A 175 3.57 -31.17 10.72
C GLU A 175 2.63 -32.38 10.52
N THR A 176 1.41 -32.31 11.06
CA THR A 176 0.37 -33.32 10.88
C THR A 176 -0.14 -33.41 9.45
N LEU A 177 0.02 -32.35 8.63
CA LEU A 177 -0.45 -32.32 7.24
C LEU A 177 0.24 -33.37 6.38
N MET A 178 1.50 -33.70 6.68
CA MET A 178 2.26 -34.74 5.98
C MET A 178 1.91 -36.16 6.45
N GLN A 179 1.33 -36.29 7.65
CA GLN A 179 1.11 -37.56 8.33
C GLN A 179 -0.34 -38.05 8.22
N ALA A 180 -1.28 -37.12 8.07
CA ALA A 180 -2.71 -37.39 8.01
C ALA A 180 -3.32 -36.85 6.70
N PRO A 181 -3.16 -37.58 5.58
CA PRO A 181 -3.84 -37.25 4.33
C PRO A 181 -5.33 -37.07 4.55
N ASN A 182 -5.90 -36.00 3.99
CA ASN A 182 -7.27 -35.59 4.17
C ASN A 182 -7.71 -35.45 5.64
N GLY A 183 -6.80 -35.24 6.60
CA GLY A 183 -7.15 -34.93 7.99
C GLY A 183 -7.93 -33.62 8.10
N PHE A 184 -8.63 -33.42 9.22
CA PHE A 184 -9.48 -32.25 9.46
C PHE A 184 -8.78 -30.92 9.13
N ARG A 185 -7.57 -30.73 9.65
CA ARG A 185 -6.75 -29.53 9.41
C ARG A 185 -6.53 -29.26 7.93
N CYS A 186 -6.27 -30.30 7.15
CA CYS A 186 -6.04 -30.16 5.71
C CYS A 186 -7.35 -29.82 4.97
N ARG A 187 -8.44 -30.50 5.31
CA ARG A 187 -9.76 -30.19 4.72
C ARG A 187 -10.21 -28.77 5.05
N TYR A 188 -9.94 -28.29 6.27
CA TYR A 188 -10.14 -26.89 6.65
C TYR A 188 -9.28 -25.95 5.79
N ALA A 189 -7.98 -26.21 5.64
CA ALA A 189 -7.11 -25.41 4.78
C ALA A 189 -7.63 -25.35 3.33
N ALA A 190 -8.02 -26.49 2.75
CA ALA A 190 -8.59 -26.56 1.41
C ALA A 190 -9.92 -25.79 1.30
N ALA A 191 -10.77 -25.85 2.33
CA ALA A 191 -12.03 -25.12 2.38
C ALA A 191 -11.81 -23.60 2.45
N VAL A 192 -10.85 -23.14 3.25
CA VAL A 192 -10.48 -21.71 3.34
C VAL A 192 -9.88 -21.22 2.02
N ALA A 193 -8.96 -21.99 1.41
CA ALA A 193 -8.36 -21.62 0.12
C ALA A 193 -9.43 -21.50 -0.99
N ARG A 194 -10.38 -22.44 -1.05
CA ARG A 194 -11.54 -22.37 -1.95
C ARG A 194 -12.44 -21.16 -1.66
N HIS A 195 -12.59 -20.78 -0.40
CA HIS A 195 -13.35 -19.59 -0.05
C HIS A 195 -12.67 -18.29 -0.50
N ILE A 196 -11.34 -18.20 -0.39
CA ILE A 196 -10.57 -17.05 -0.93
C ILE A 196 -10.80 -16.92 -2.44
N GLU A 197 -10.72 -18.02 -3.20
CA GLU A 197 -11.05 -18.04 -4.63
C GLU A 197 -12.49 -17.56 -4.90
N THR A 198 -13.45 -18.03 -4.10
CA THR A 198 -14.86 -17.64 -4.24
C THR A 198 -15.03 -16.13 -4.05
N THR A 199 -14.43 -15.56 -3.00
CA THR A 199 -14.47 -14.12 -2.71
C THR A 199 -13.75 -13.32 -3.80
N ALA A 200 -12.62 -13.81 -4.33
CA ALA A 200 -11.95 -13.19 -5.47
C ALA A 200 -12.83 -13.18 -6.72
N GLY A 201 -13.56 -14.27 -6.99
CA GLY A 201 -14.53 -14.36 -8.09
C GLY A 201 -15.70 -13.39 -7.92
N GLN A 202 -16.17 -13.16 -6.70
CA GLN A 202 -17.20 -12.14 -6.42
C GLN A 202 -16.71 -10.73 -6.73
N LEU A 203 -15.44 -10.41 -6.40
CA LEU A 203 -14.83 -9.12 -6.72
C LEU A 203 -14.70 -8.93 -8.24
N VAL A 204 -14.24 -9.95 -8.95
CA VAL A 204 -14.17 -9.91 -10.42
C VAL A 204 -15.56 -9.72 -11.02
N ALA A 205 -16.56 -10.47 -10.56
CA ALA A 205 -17.94 -10.34 -11.05
C ALA A 205 -18.52 -8.94 -10.79
N ALA A 206 -18.26 -8.37 -9.61
CA ALA A 206 -18.73 -7.03 -9.26
C ALA A 206 -18.10 -5.94 -10.13
N TRP A 207 -16.80 -6.04 -10.40
CA TRP A 207 -16.09 -5.11 -11.28
C TRP A 207 -16.41 -5.30 -12.77
N ASP A 208 -16.74 -6.52 -13.20
CA ASP A 208 -17.07 -6.84 -14.59
C ASP A 208 -18.56 -6.67 -14.93
N ALA A 209 -19.41 -6.40 -13.93
CA ALA A 209 -20.84 -6.19 -14.12
C ALA A 209 -21.10 -5.06 -15.15
N PRO A 210 -21.83 -5.34 -16.25
CA PRO A 210 -22.27 -4.30 -17.18
C PRO A 210 -23.14 -3.28 -16.44
N GLY A 211 -22.90 -1.99 -16.64
CA GLY A 211 -23.61 -0.95 -15.88
C GLY A 211 -23.24 -0.85 -14.40
N GLY A 212 -22.26 -1.63 -13.92
CA GLY A 212 -21.83 -1.61 -12.53
C GLY A 212 -20.75 -0.57 -12.23
N VAL A 213 -20.04 -0.76 -11.12
CA VAL A 213 -19.05 0.17 -10.57
C VAL A 213 -18.00 0.62 -11.60
N GLN A 214 -17.62 -0.23 -12.54
CA GLN A 214 -16.65 0.12 -13.58
C GLN A 214 -17.16 1.27 -14.46
N GLN A 215 -18.46 1.31 -14.75
CA GLN A 215 -19.05 2.39 -15.56
C GLN A 215 -19.09 3.68 -14.74
N ASP A 216 -19.51 3.60 -13.48
CA ASP A 216 -19.57 4.76 -12.58
C ASP A 216 -18.19 5.39 -12.37
N TRP A 217 -17.14 4.57 -12.29
CA TRP A 217 -15.77 5.09 -12.15
C TRP A 217 -15.26 5.75 -13.42
N LYS A 218 -15.59 5.19 -14.59
CA LYS A 218 -15.12 5.70 -15.89
C LYS A 218 -15.82 6.96 -16.37
N HIS A 219 -17.06 7.18 -15.93
CA HIS A 219 -17.92 8.24 -16.43
C HIS A 219 -18.47 9.10 -15.28
N PRO A 220 -17.62 9.85 -14.56
CA PRO A 220 -18.10 10.82 -13.59
C PRO A 220 -19.04 11.84 -14.25
N GLY A 221 -20.03 12.32 -13.49
CA GLY A 221 -20.97 13.33 -13.98
C GLY A 221 -22.21 13.49 -13.09
N PRO A 222 -23.06 14.51 -13.32
CA PRO A 222 -24.09 14.92 -12.34
C PRO A 222 -25.12 13.85 -11.95
N GLN A 223 -25.35 12.85 -12.82
CA GLN A 223 -26.27 11.74 -12.59
C GLN A 223 -25.59 10.46 -12.08
N ASN A 224 -24.26 10.46 -11.97
CA ASN A 224 -23.49 9.34 -11.48
C ASN A 224 -23.68 9.17 -9.96
N PRO A 225 -23.96 7.94 -9.47
CA PRO A 225 -24.22 7.71 -8.05
C PRO A 225 -22.96 7.75 -7.17
N VAL A 226 -21.76 7.61 -7.77
CA VAL A 226 -20.46 7.51 -7.08
C VAL A 226 -19.67 8.82 -7.18
N PHE A 227 -19.52 9.36 -8.39
CA PHE A 227 -18.70 10.55 -8.66
C PHE A 227 -19.47 11.56 -9.51
N ARG A 228 -19.95 12.63 -8.87
CA ARG A 228 -20.73 13.69 -9.55
C ARG A 228 -19.88 14.63 -10.40
N THR A 229 -18.57 14.63 -10.19
CA THR A 229 -17.60 15.44 -10.93
C THR A 229 -16.30 14.67 -11.19
N GLY A 230 -15.53 15.07 -12.21
CA GLY A 230 -14.20 14.51 -12.41
C GLY A 230 -13.27 14.73 -11.21
N LYS A 231 -13.43 15.86 -10.50
CA LYS A 231 -12.67 16.15 -9.28
C LYS A 231 -12.91 15.10 -8.18
N GLU A 232 -14.17 14.72 -7.95
CA GLU A 232 -14.48 13.65 -6.97
C GLU A 232 -13.85 12.30 -7.36
N ALA A 233 -13.90 11.96 -8.66
CA ALA A 233 -13.32 10.71 -9.16
C ALA A 233 -11.79 10.67 -8.98
N VAL A 234 -11.07 11.72 -9.39
CA VAL A 234 -9.61 11.75 -9.23
C VAL A 234 -9.19 11.88 -7.77
N THR A 235 -9.97 12.56 -6.92
CA THR A 235 -9.75 12.58 -5.47
C THR A 235 -9.86 11.17 -4.88
N ALA A 236 -10.86 10.38 -5.28
CA ALA A 236 -10.98 8.99 -4.83
C ALA A 236 -9.79 8.13 -5.29
N LEU A 237 -9.34 8.29 -6.54
CA LEU A 237 -8.18 7.58 -7.07
C LEU A 237 -6.88 7.96 -6.35
N LEU A 238 -6.67 9.25 -6.06
CA LEU A 238 -5.56 9.72 -5.23
C LEU A 238 -5.65 9.17 -3.81
N GLY A 239 -6.85 9.06 -3.26
CA GLY A 239 -7.10 8.46 -1.94
C GLY A 239 -6.63 7.00 -1.87
N ILE A 240 -6.80 6.21 -2.93
CA ILE A 240 -6.26 4.84 -3.01
C ILE A 240 -4.73 4.84 -2.84
N LEU A 241 -4.03 5.78 -3.48
CA LEU A 241 -2.57 5.89 -3.39
C LEU A 241 -2.13 6.34 -2.00
N VAL A 242 -2.75 7.39 -1.46
CA VAL A 242 -2.42 7.95 -0.14
C VAL A 242 -2.67 6.92 0.96
N HIS A 243 -3.89 6.40 1.04
CA HIS A 243 -4.26 5.42 2.07
C HIS A 243 -3.55 4.08 1.89
N GLY A 244 -3.22 3.69 0.65
CA GLY A 244 -2.40 2.51 0.39
C GLY A 244 -0.98 2.68 0.91
N ALA A 245 -0.34 3.84 0.70
CA ALA A 245 0.98 4.14 1.24
C ALA A 245 0.96 4.22 2.79
N GLU A 246 -0.09 4.80 3.37
CA GLU A 246 -0.34 4.79 4.82
C GLU A 246 -0.50 3.37 5.34
N ALA A 247 -1.28 2.53 4.66
CA ALA A 247 -1.45 1.12 5.04
C ALA A 247 -0.13 0.35 5.00
N VAL A 248 0.72 0.57 4.00
CA VAL A 248 2.06 -0.04 3.94
C VAL A 248 2.89 0.34 5.17
N ARG A 249 2.95 1.63 5.50
CA ARG A 249 3.74 2.13 6.64
C ARG A 249 3.13 1.66 7.97
N ASP A 250 1.90 2.08 8.24
CA ASP A 250 1.29 2.05 9.57
C ASP A 250 0.75 0.66 9.92
N GLN A 251 0.18 -0.03 8.93
CA GLN A 251 -0.42 -1.34 9.15
C GLN A 251 0.57 -2.45 8.80
N ARG A 252 1.28 -2.37 7.67
CA ARG A 252 2.11 -3.50 7.21
C ARG A 252 3.50 -3.53 7.84
N ILE A 253 4.09 -2.40 8.25
CA ILE A 253 5.42 -2.36 8.87
C ILE A 253 5.35 -2.02 10.37
N GLU A 254 4.74 -0.88 10.74
CA GLU A 254 4.77 -0.37 12.12
C GLU A 254 4.04 -1.24 13.16
N THR A 255 3.24 -2.20 12.70
CA THR A 255 2.59 -3.18 13.57
C THR A 255 3.57 -4.15 14.22
N PHE A 256 4.68 -4.45 13.55
CA PHE A 256 5.70 -5.37 14.04
C PHE A 256 7.04 -4.70 14.32
N TYR A 257 7.35 -3.56 13.68
CA TYR A 257 8.58 -2.82 13.93
C TYR A 257 8.43 -1.33 13.66
N ARG A 258 8.71 -0.51 14.68
CA ARG A 258 8.87 0.95 14.58
C ARG A 258 10.34 1.27 14.73
N ASN A 259 10.84 2.30 14.06
CA ASN A 259 12.23 2.71 14.22
C ASN A 259 12.54 3.03 15.70
N GLY A 260 13.52 2.34 16.29
CA GLY A 260 13.86 2.45 17.72
C GLY A 260 12.81 1.90 18.70
N GLY A 261 11.74 1.26 18.21
CA GLY A 261 10.69 0.66 19.02
C GLY A 261 10.96 -0.81 19.36
N THR A 262 10.14 -1.36 20.27
CA THR A 262 10.19 -2.80 20.59
C THR A 262 9.68 -3.63 19.42
N ALA A 263 10.54 -4.50 18.87
CA ALA A 263 10.18 -5.43 17.81
C ALA A 263 9.13 -6.46 18.29
N ARG A 264 8.18 -6.77 17.41
CA ARG A 264 7.10 -7.75 17.61
C ARG A 264 6.99 -8.65 16.38
N PRO A 265 8.01 -9.45 16.06
CA PRO A 265 8.10 -10.19 14.80
C PRO A 265 6.86 -11.04 14.50
N LYS A 266 6.28 -11.68 15.53
CA LYS A 266 5.06 -12.50 15.40
C LYS A 266 3.76 -11.73 15.13
N SER A 267 3.82 -10.39 15.11
CA SER A 267 2.73 -9.50 14.69
C SER A 267 2.77 -9.16 13.21
N ALA A 268 3.87 -9.46 12.50
CA ALA A 268 4.00 -9.17 11.08
C ALA A 268 3.02 -10.04 10.26
N VAL A 269 2.43 -9.48 9.22
CA VAL A 269 1.59 -10.27 8.31
C VAL A 269 2.42 -11.37 7.66
N PHE A 270 1.91 -12.58 7.59
CA PHE A 270 2.56 -13.70 6.91
C PHE A 270 3.94 -14.15 7.42
N TRP A 271 4.26 -13.85 8.69
CA TRP A 271 5.56 -14.21 9.26
C TRP A 271 5.80 -15.73 9.34
N ARG A 272 4.75 -16.57 9.41
CA ARG A 272 4.90 -18.03 9.56
C ARG A 272 5.32 -18.68 8.25
N SER A 273 4.85 -18.13 7.15
CA SER A 273 5.14 -18.59 5.79
C SER A 273 6.35 -17.86 5.16
N GLY A 274 6.89 -16.84 5.83
CA GLY A 274 8.00 -16.03 5.31
C GLY A 274 7.59 -15.06 4.19
N ASN A 275 6.29 -14.75 4.04
CA ASN A 275 5.76 -13.92 2.93
C ASN A 275 5.48 -12.46 3.33
N THR A 276 5.95 -12.00 4.49
CA THR A 276 5.77 -10.62 4.95
C THR A 276 6.24 -9.60 3.91
N TRP A 277 7.50 -9.73 3.46
CA TRP A 277 8.09 -8.82 2.48
C TRP A 277 7.53 -9.03 1.07
N THR A 278 7.10 -10.25 0.73
CA THR A 278 6.33 -10.49 -0.50
C THR A 278 5.06 -9.65 -0.54
N SER A 279 4.29 -9.65 0.56
CA SER A 279 3.05 -8.86 0.65
C SER A 279 3.31 -7.35 0.63
N ILE A 280 4.30 -6.88 1.41
CA ILE A 280 4.65 -5.45 1.47
C ILE A 280 5.14 -4.93 0.12
N ASN A 281 6.05 -5.68 -0.51
CA ASN A 281 6.56 -5.34 -1.84
C ASN A 281 5.43 -5.34 -2.88
N ALA A 282 4.51 -6.31 -2.82
CA ALA A 282 3.35 -6.33 -3.70
C ALA A 282 2.44 -5.11 -3.51
N ASN A 283 2.22 -4.63 -2.28
CA ASN A 283 1.48 -3.38 -2.07
C ASN A 283 2.18 -2.18 -2.75
N ILE A 284 3.51 -2.08 -2.65
CA ILE A 284 4.31 -1.03 -3.32
C ILE A 284 4.19 -1.14 -4.84
N GLU A 285 4.29 -2.36 -5.40
CA GLU A 285 4.06 -2.61 -6.83
C GLU A 285 2.66 -2.18 -7.27
N GLY A 286 1.64 -2.42 -6.43
CA GLY A 286 0.27 -1.97 -6.66
C GLY A 286 0.15 -0.46 -6.76
N LEU A 287 0.75 0.26 -5.79
CA LEU A 287 0.78 1.73 -5.78
C LEU A 287 1.46 2.28 -7.03
N GLN A 288 2.60 1.71 -7.39
CA GLN A 288 3.34 2.10 -8.58
C GLN A 288 2.54 1.82 -9.86
N ALA A 289 1.98 0.63 -10.00
CA ALA A 289 1.17 0.26 -11.17
C ALA A 289 -0.04 1.18 -11.32
N LEU A 290 -0.70 1.55 -10.22
CA LEU A 290 -1.83 2.48 -10.25
C LEU A 290 -1.39 3.87 -10.71
N PHE A 291 -0.33 4.42 -10.13
CA PHE A 291 0.16 5.76 -10.49
C PHE A 291 0.62 5.83 -11.96
N ASP A 292 1.45 4.88 -12.37
CA ASP A 292 2.07 4.86 -13.71
C ASP A 292 1.03 4.55 -14.80
N THR A 293 0.28 3.45 -14.64
CA THR A 293 -0.60 2.92 -15.71
C THR A 293 -1.87 3.75 -15.87
N SER A 294 -2.41 4.32 -14.79
CA SER A 294 -3.55 5.23 -14.92
C SER A 294 -3.19 6.51 -15.66
N GLY A 295 -1.91 6.86 -15.78
CA GLY A 295 -1.46 8.13 -16.35
C GLY A 295 -1.81 9.31 -15.45
N MET A 296 -1.79 9.12 -14.14
CA MET A 296 -1.99 10.21 -13.18
C MET A 296 -0.94 11.32 -13.32
N ALA A 297 0.27 11.00 -13.80
CA ALA A 297 1.29 11.99 -14.15
C ALA A 297 0.82 12.96 -15.25
N ASP A 298 -0.06 12.52 -16.16
CA ASP A 298 -0.56 13.33 -17.28
C ASP A 298 -1.56 14.41 -16.85
N LEU A 299 -2.05 14.35 -15.61
CA LEU A 299 -2.95 15.36 -15.04
C LEU A 299 -2.21 16.58 -14.49
N ILE A 300 -0.88 16.51 -14.37
CA ILE A 300 -0.05 17.59 -13.84
C ILE A 300 0.39 18.52 -14.98
N ASP A 301 0.47 19.82 -14.72
CA ASP A 301 1.07 20.78 -15.65
C ASP A 301 2.49 20.34 -16.07
N PRO A 302 2.87 20.46 -17.35
CA PRO A 302 4.24 20.18 -17.81
C PRO A 302 5.33 20.89 -17.00
N ASN A 303 5.07 22.08 -16.45
CA ASN A 303 6.02 22.83 -15.63
C ASN A 303 6.25 22.20 -14.24
N PHE A 304 5.37 21.29 -13.81
CA PHE A 304 5.42 20.60 -12.51
C PHE A 304 5.66 19.08 -12.64
N MET A 305 6.09 18.59 -13.81
CA MET A 305 6.36 17.16 -14.05
C MET A 305 7.38 16.55 -13.07
N SER A 306 8.23 17.36 -12.44
CA SER A 306 9.15 16.90 -11.40
C SER A 306 8.44 16.28 -10.20
N ILE A 307 7.19 16.69 -9.89
CA ILE A 307 6.38 16.09 -8.82
C ILE A 307 6.09 14.62 -9.15
N ALA A 308 5.61 14.33 -10.35
CA ALA A 308 5.37 12.96 -10.79
C ALA A 308 6.66 12.13 -10.83
N GLY A 309 7.76 12.71 -11.35
CA GLY A 309 9.06 12.05 -11.38
C GLY A 309 9.61 11.71 -10.00
N ASN A 310 9.39 12.57 -9.00
CA ASN A 310 9.80 12.31 -7.62
C ASN A 310 8.97 11.19 -6.97
N ILE A 311 7.66 11.15 -7.22
CA ILE A 311 6.77 10.07 -6.73
C ILE A 311 7.20 8.72 -7.31
N ASP A 312 7.40 8.65 -8.63
CA ASP A 312 7.90 7.46 -9.32
C ASP A 312 9.27 7.01 -8.77
N PHE A 313 10.19 7.97 -8.56
CA PHE A 313 11.50 7.68 -7.98
C PHE A 313 11.41 7.06 -6.58
N VAL A 314 10.54 7.58 -5.71
CA VAL A 314 10.33 7.06 -4.35
C VAL A 314 9.73 5.66 -4.41
N LEU A 315 8.69 5.43 -5.22
CA LEU A 315 8.07 4.11 -5.42
C LEU A 315 9.08 3.07 -5.91
N LYS A 316 9.86 3.40 -6.95
CA LYS A 316 10.92 2.53 -7.48
C LYS A 316 12.01 2.24 -6.43
N SER A 317 12.32 3.21 -5.58
CA SER A 317 13.32 3.02 -4.52
C SER A 317 12.80 2.12 -3.39
N LEU A 318 11.53 2.27 -3.01
CA LEU A 318 10.85 1.35 -2.08
C LEU A 318 10.82 -0.08 -2.63
N HIS A 319 10.41 -0.26 -3.89
CA HIS A 319 10.35 -1.56 -4.57
C HIS A 319 11.73 -2.21 -4.72
N ARG A 320 12.80 -1.42 -4.88
CA ARG A 320 14.17 -1.93 -4.94
C ARG A 320 14.65 -2.49 -3.59
N VAL A 321 14.25 -1.87 -2.48
CA VAL A 321 14.76 -2.21 -1.15
C VAL A 321 13.94 -3.31 -0.47
N ALA A 322 12.61 -3.24 -0.54
CA ALA A 322 11.71 -4.18 0.16
C ALA A 322 12.03 -5.68 -0.06
N PRO A 323 12.30 -6.18 -1.29
CA PRO A 323 12.58 -7.60 -1.52
C PRO A 323 13.98 -8.03 -1.08
N THR A 324 14.85 -7.09 -0.66
CA THR A 324 16.22 -7.38 -0.20
C THR A 324 16.31 -7.57 1.31
N ILE A 325 15.21 -7.39 2.03
CA ILE A 325 15.15 -7.57 3.48
C ILE A 325 15.05 -9.06 3.79
N ASP A 326 15.72 -9.51 4.86
CA ASP A 326 15.69 -10.92 5.28
C ASP A 326 14.22 -11.40 5.44
N PRO A 327 13.81 -12.49 4.77
CA PRO A 327 12.46 -13.04 4.88
C PRO A 327 12.14 -13.57 6.29
N ASP A 328 13.14 -13.90 7.10
CA ASP A 328 12.97 -14.22 8.51
C ASP A 328 12.79 -12.92 9.31
N ILE A 329 11.55 -12.66 9.73
CA ILE A 329 11.21 -11.42 10.44
C ILE A 329 11.91 -11.28 11.78
N GLU A 330 12.28 -12.38 12.46
CA GLU A 330 13.05 -12.28 13.69
C GLU A 330 14.45 -11.71 13.41
N LYS A 331 15.08 -12.12 12.29
CA LYS A 331 16.36 -11.54 11.83
C LYS A 331 16.19 -10.13 11.30
N ALA A 332 15.15 -9.88 10.48
CA ALA A 332 14.93 -8.58 9.85
C ALA A 332 14.83 -7.44 10.88
N VAL A 333 14.23 -7.72 12.05
CA VAL A 333 14.03 -6.73 13.12
C VAL A 333 15.12 -6.74 14.19
N SER A 334 16.13 -7.60 14.11
CA SER A 334 17.22 -7.69 15.10
C SER A 334 18.62 -7.47 14.54
N THR A 335 18.80 -7.56 13.23
CA THR A 335 20.07 -7.31 12.54
C THR A 335 20.18 -5.84 12.14
N PRO A 336 21.26 -5.11 12.51
CA PRO A 336 21.41 -3.68 12.20
C PRO A 336 21.24 -3.34 10.71
N GLU A 337 21.86 -4.11 9.82
CA GLU A 337 21.79 -3.87 8.36
C GLU A 337 20.37 -4.04 7.82
N GLU A 338 19.58 -4.97 8.39
CA GLU A 338 18.18 -5.16 8.01
C GLU A 338 17.29 -4.06 8.60
N GLN A 339 17.55 -3.64 9.84
CA GLN A 339 16.85 -2.52 10.48
C GLN A 339 17.03 -1.20 9.70
N GLU A 340 18.20 -0.97 9.11
CA GLU A 340 18.45 0.19 8.22
C GLU A 340 17.55 0.15 6.97
N LYS A 341 17.39 -1.03 6.35
CA LYS A 341 16.47 -1.19 5.20
C LYS A 341 15.02 -0.93 5.62
N ILE A 342 14.59 -1.41 6.79
CA ILE A 342 13.23 -1.15 7.29
C ILE A 342 13.05 0.34 7.61
N ALA A 343 14.05 0.98 8.21
CA ALA A 343 14.04 2.42 8.47
C ALA A 343 13.94 3.23 7.17
N PHE A 344 14.66 2.80 6.12
CA PHE A 344 14.53 3.36 4.78
C PHE A 344 13.08 3.26 4.26
N LEU A 345 12.42 2.10 4.38
CA LEU A 345 11.02 1.95 3.97
C LEU A 345 10.09 2.88 4.76
N LEU A 346 10.24 2.98 6.09
CA LEU A 346 9.42 3.84 6.94
C LEU A 346 9.56 5.33 6.60
N VAL A 347 10.79 5.80 6.35
CA VAL A 347 11.06 7.19 5.97
C VAL A 347 10.49 7.49 4.59
N ASN A 348 10.76 6.64 3.60
CA ASN A 348 10.37 6.89 2.21
C ASN A 348 8.87 6.69 1.98
N THR A 349 8.20 5.81 2.73
CA THR A 349 6.72 5.74 2.68
C THR A 349 6.08 6.98 3.28
N ARG A 350 6.66 7.57 4.34
CA ARG A 350 6.21 8.87 4.85
C ARG A 350 6.42 9.99 3.84
N ASP A 351 7.56 10.02 3.15
CA ASP A 351 7.81 10.98 2.06
C ASP A 351 6.80 10.79 0.92
N LEU A 352 6.54 9.54 0.50
CA LEU A 352 5.54 9.23 -0.52
C LEU A 352 4.14 9.76 -0.16
N ILE A 353 3.70 9.55 1.08
CA ILE A 353 2.39 10.04 1.58
C ILE A 353 2.33 11.57 1.49
N LEU A 354 3.39 12.26 1.92
CA LEU A 354 3.45 13.73 1.84
C LEU A 354 3.36 14.18 0.37
N ARG A 355 4.16 13.59 -0.52
CA ARG A 355 4.15 13.94 -1.95
C ARG A 355 2.79 13.73 -2.60
N LEU A 356 2.14 12.60 -2.34
CA LEU A 356 0.82 12.31 -2.90
C LEU A 356 -0.24 13.29 -2.35
N ASN A 357 -0.27 13.50 -1.03
CA ASN A 357 -1.31 14.28 -0.38
C ASN A 357 -1.15 15.79 -0.68
N THR A 358 0.06 16.34 -0.56
CA THR A 358 0.29 17.78 -0.66
C THR A 358 0.80 18.21 -2.04
N GLU A 359 1.87 17.60 -2.55
CA GLU A 359 2.50 18.07 -3.80
C GLU A 359 1.62 17.71 -5.01
N TYR A 360 1.27 16.44 -5.18
CA TYR A 360 0.46 15.97 -6.28
C TYR A 360 -0.98 16.50 -6.19
N GLY A 361 -1.63 16.39 -5.03
CA GLY A 361 -2.97 16.93 -4.80
C GLY A 361 -3.08 18.42 -5.17
N GLY A 362 -2.11 19.24 -4.73
CA GLY A 362 -2.05 20.65 -5.12
C GLY A 362 -1.80 20.86 -6.62
N ALA A 363 -0.92 20.06 -7.22
CA ALA A 363 -0.57 20.15 -8.64
C ALA A 363 -1.74 19.82 -9.58
N ILE A 364 -2.66 18.95 -9.17
CA ILE A 364 -3.90 18.66 -9.91
C ILE A 364 -5.08 19.57 -9.48
N GLY A 365 -4.85 20.62 -8.69
CA GLY A 365 -5.88 21.60 -8.36
C GLY A 365 -6.90 21.16 -7.28
N LEU A 366 -6.55 20.16 -6.45
CA LEU A 366 -7.23 19.94 -5.18
C LEU A 366 -6.72 21.06 -4.23
N GLY A 367 -7.51 22.14 -4.12
CA GLY A 367 -7.07 23.46 -3.62
C GLY A 367 -6.37 23.51 -2.25
N ALA A 368 -5.90 24.72 -1.87
CA ALA A 368 -5.18 24.96 -0.62
C ALA A 368 -5.97 24.44 0.60
N GLY A 369 -5.35 23.53 1.38
CA GLY A 369 -5.98 22.85 2.52
C GLY A 369 -6.57 21.47 2.21
N PHE A 370 -6.45 20.97 0.97
CA PHE A 370 -6.73 19.56 0.69
C PHE A 370 -5.72 18.68 1.43
N SER A 371 -6.23 17.88 2.37
CA SER A 371 -5.49 16.85 3.07
C SER A 371 -6.42 15.70 3.41
N PHE A 372 -6.01 14.48 3.11
CA PHE A 372 -6.71 13.29 3.61
C PHE A 372 -6.65 13.17 5.15
N ALA A 373 -5.75 13.89 5.82
CA ALA A 373 -5.60 13.86 7.27
C ALA A 373 -6.57 14.79 8.03
N ASP A 374 -7.19 15.78 7.37
CA ASP A 374 -8.07 16.77 8.01
C ASP A 374 -9.57 16.41 7.89
N GLY A 375 -9.89 15.30 7.22
CA GLY A 375 -11.25 14.89 6.87
C GLY A 375 -11.77 13.60 7.50
N ASP A 376 -10.98 12.94 8.36
CA ASP A 376 -11.34 11.70 9.06
C ASP A 376 -11.81 11.92 10.52
#